data_AF-A0A925MHR2-F1
#
_entry.id   AF-A0A925MHR2-F1
#
_cell.length_a   1.000
_cell.length_b   1.000
_cell.length_c   1.000
_cell.angle_alpha   90.00
_cell.angle_beta   90.00
_cell.angle_gamma   90.00
#
_symmetry.space_group_name_H-M   'P 1'
#
loop_
_entity.id
_entity.type
_entity.pdbx_description
1 polymer ?
#
loop_
_entity_poly.entity_id
_entity_poly.type
_entity_poly.pdbx_seq_one_letter_code
_entity_poly.pdbx_strand_id
1 'polypeptide(L)' 'MTNDATQPGRQALADHFRARIDAILGDFRQAVVDDGEVTAGDSLPRVQLEDHLPGWLATFADVLAAAPGDA' A
#
# COMPACT_ATOMS: atom_id res chain seq x y z
N MET A 1 -11.26 -24.91 12.12
CA MET A 1 -12.52 -24.16 12.30
C MET A 1 -12.20 -22.90 13.11
N THR A 2 -11.60 -21.88 12.48
CA THR A 2 -11.14 -20.66 13.21
C THR A 2 -10.82 -19.44 12.33
N ASN A 3 -11.11 -19.44 11.02
CA ASN A 3 -10.72 -18.33 10.15
C ASN A 3 -11.72 -17.14 10.16
N ASP A 4 -12.94 -17.38 10.64
CA ASP A 4 -14.08 -16.46 10.62
C ASP A 4 -14.00 -15.39 11.74
N ALA A 5 -13.58 -15.77 12.95
CA ALA A 5 -13.55 -14.87 14.11
C ALA A 5 -12.55 -13.70 13.98
N THR A 6 -11.55 -13.83 13.11
CA THR A 6 -10.55 -12.78 12.84
C THR A 6 -10.90 -11.92 11.62
N GLN A 7 -11.92 -12.28 10.86
CA GLN A 7 -12.37 -11.56 9.67
C GLN A 7 -12.81 -10.11 9.96
N PRO A 8 -13.56 -9.82 11.05
CA PRO A 8 -13.93 -8.44 11.37
C PRO A 8 -12.70 -7.56 11.65
N GLY A 9 -11.68 -8.12 12.31
CA GLY A 9 -10.43 -7.40 12.60
C GLY A 9 -9.60 -7.12 11.35
N ARG A 10 -9.54 -8.09 10.43
CA ARG A 10 -8.89 -7.94 9.12
C ARG A 10 -9.56 -6.86 8.26
N GLN A 11 -10.89 -6.87 8.20
CA GLN A 11 -11.64 -5.84 7.48
C GLN A 11 -11.40 -4.46 8.09
N ALA A 12 -11.46 -4.33 9.42
CA ALA A 12 -11.20 -3.06 10.09
C ALA A 12 -9.76 -2.54 9.85
N LEU A 13 -8.78 -3.45 9.80
CA LEU A 13 -7.40 -3.09 9.46
C LEU A 13 -7.27 -2.65 8.00
N ALA A 14 -7.89 -3.36 7.06
CA ALA A 14 -7.91 -3.00 5.65
C ALA A 14 -8.55 -1.63 5.43
N ASP A 15 -9.69 -1.35 6.07
CA ASP A 15 -10.39 -0.08 5.97
C ASP A 15 -9.57 1.07 6.57
N HIS A 16 -8.94 0.83 7.73
CA HIS A 16 -8.01 1.79 8.32
C HIS A 16 -6.84 2.08 7.37
N PHE A 17 -6.26 1.05 6.76
CA PHE A 17 -5.16 1.20 5.81
C PHE A 17 -5.59 1.98 4.57
N ARG A 18 -6.75 1.63 3.96
CA ARG A 18 -7.29 2.35 2.79
C ARG A 18 -7.48 3.84 3.08
N ALA A 19 -8.02 4.18 4.24
CA ALA A 19 -8.20 5.58 4.65
C ALA A 19 -6.87 6.36 4.82
N ARG A 20 -5.74 5.67 4.90
CA ARG A 20 -4.40 6.26 5.03
C ARG A 20 -3.61 6.31 3.73
N ILE A 21 -4.06 5.67 2.66
CA ILE A 21 -3.31 5.57 1.39
C ILE A 21 -2.92 6.95 0.86
N ASP A 22 -3.84 7.92 0.84
CA ASP A 22 -3.53 9.26 0.32
C ASP A 22 -2.45 9.97 1.14
N ALA A 23 -2.45 9.80 2.47
CA ALA A 23 -1.42 10.36 3.34
C ALA A 23 -0.06 9.69 3.11
N ILE A 24 -0.04 8.35 2.99
CA ILE A 24 1.17 7.57 2.67
C ILE A 24 1.75 7.99 1.33
N LEU A 25 0.91 8.18 0.31
CA LEU A 25 1.34 8.65 -1.02
C LEU A 25 1.90 10.07 -0.95
N GLY A 26 1.31 10.95 -0.15
CA GLY A 26 1.82 12.30 0.09
C GLY A 26 3.21 12.29 0.71
N ASP A 27 3.38 11.56 1.81
CA ASP A 27 4.66 11.43 2.51
C ASP A 27 5.74 10.80 1.62
N PHE A 28 5.36 9.79 0.82
CA PHE A 28 6.27 9.13 -0.12
C PHE A 28 6.74 10.08 -1.23
N ARG A 29 5.81 10.83 -1.85
CA ARG A 29 6.16 11.82 -2.87
C ARG A 29 7.10 12.88 -2.31
N GLN A 30 6.87 13.32 -1.08
CA GLN A 30 7.76 14.28 -0.43
C GLN A 30 9.15 13.68 -0.20
N ALA A 31 9.24 12.44 0.29
CA ALA A 31 10.52 11.75 0.46
C ALA A 31 11.29 11.60 -0.87
N VAL A 32 10.59 11.32 -1.98
CA VAL A 32 11.19 11.25 -3.33
C VAL A 32 11.66 12.62 -3.84
N VAL A 33 11.01 13.70 -3.43
CA VAL A 33 11.45 15.07 -3.73
C VAL A 33 12.69 15.43 -2.91
N ASP A 34 12.70 15.05 -1.63
CA ASP A 34 13.77 15.36 -0.68
C ASP A 34 15.04 14.51 -0.93
N ASP A 35 14.88 13.28 -1.42
CA ASP A 35 15.97 12.36 -1.76
C ASP A 35 16.05 12.11 -3.28
N GLY A 36 16.95 12.86 -3.92
CA GLY A 36 17.23 12.73 -5.35
C GLY A 36 17.84 11.39 -5.77
N GLU A 37 18.43 10.62 -4.83
CA GLU A 37 19.04 9.33 -5.14
C GLU A 37 17.99 8.22 -5.32
N VAL A 38 16.82 8.34 -4.69
CA VAL A 38 15.70 7.39 -4.82
C VAL A 38 15.20 7.26 -6.27
N THR A 39 15.42 8.29 -7.08
CA THR A 39 15.09 8.28 -8.52
C THR A 39 16.32 8.34 -9.42
N ALA A 40 17.53 8.20 -8.87
CA ALA A 40 18.77 8.18 -9.64
C ALA A 40 19.17 6.75 -10.07
N GLY A 41 19.99 6.67 -11.13
CA GLY A 41 20.56 5.41 -11.61
C GLY A 41 19.55 4.49 -12.31
N ASP A 42 19.61 3.20 -11.99
CA ASP A 42 18.70 2.16 -12.53
C ASP A 42 17.34 2.11 -11.80
N SER A 43 17.07 3.07 -10.92
CA SER A 43 15.79 3.18 -10.21
C SER A 43 14.64 3.49 -11.17
N LEU A 44 13.43 3.03 -10.82
CA LEU A 44 12.23 3.32 -11.62
C LEU A 44 12.07 4.84 -11.79
N PRO A 45 11.71 5.32 -13.00
CA PRO A 45 11.38 6.72 -13.21
C PRO A 45 10.27 7.14 -12.23
N ARG A 46 10.38 8.35 -11.66
CA ARG A 46 9.41 8.90 -10.70
C ARG A 46 7.95 8.70 -11.13
N VAL A 47 7.67 8.91 -12.42
CA VAL A 47 6.33 8.73 -12.99
C VAL A 47 5.82 7.29 -12.87
N GLN A 48 6.68 6.28 -13.09
CA GLN A 48 6.28 4.88 -12.97
C GLN A 48 6.07 4.47 -11.51
N LEU A 49 6.87 5.03 -10.61
CA LEU A 49 6.74 4.83 -9.17
C LEU A 49 5.38 5.39 -8.68
N GLU A 50 5.00 6.58 -9.15
CA GLU A 50 3.74 7.23 -8.80
C GLU A 50 2.52 6.57 -9.45
N ASP A 51 2.65 6.02 -10.66
CA ASP A 51 1.54 5.34 -11.36
C ASP A 51 1.19 3.98 -10.74
N HIS A 52 2.20 3.23 -10.26
CA HIS A 52 1.98 1.87 -9.75
C HIS A 52 1.71 1.80 -8.25
N LEU A 53 2.31 2.69 -7.46
CA LEU A 53 2.20 2.65 -6.00
C LEU A 53 0.75 2.71 -5.47
N PRO A 54 -0.16 3.54 -6.00
CA PRO A 54 -1.55 3.56 -5.55
C PRO A 54 -2.23 2.19 -5.72
N GLY A 55 -1.98 1.53 -6.85
CA GLY A 55 -2.51 0.19 -7.13
C GLY A 55 -1.97 -0.85 -6.16
N TRP A 56 -0.67 -0.82 -5.87
CA TRP A 56 -0.05 -1.75 -4.90
C TRP A 56 -0.59 -1.57 -3.49
N LEU A 57 -0.78 -0.33 -3.04
CA LEU A 57 -1.35 -0.04 -1.73
C LEU A 57 -2.81 -0.52 -1.65
N ALA A 58 -3.59 -0.33 -2.71
CA ALA A 58 -4.96 -0.85 -2.78
C ALA A 58 -4.98 -2.38 -2.70
N THR A 59 -4.15 -3.06 -3.50
CA THR A 59 -4.02 -4.53 -3.46
C THR A 59 -3.56 -5.02 -2.09
N PHE A 60 -2.64 -4.31 -1.43
CA PHE A 60 -2.23 -4.68 -0.08
C PHE A 60 -3.41 -4.60 0.91
N ALA A 61 -4.27 -3.59 0.80
CA ALA A 61 -5.49 -3.53 1.60
C ALA A 61 -6.43 -4.71 1.34
N ASP A 62 -6.54 -5.15 0.08
CA ASP A 62 -7.34 -6.34 -0.27
C ASP A 62 -6.76 -7.60 0.36
N VAL A 63 -5.42 -7.75 0.35
CA VAL A 63 -4.72 -8.86 1.03
C VAL A 63 -4.92 -8.82 2.54
N LEU A 64 -4.94 -7.63 3.15
CA LEU A 64 -5.22 -7.49 4.59
C LEU A 64 -6.64 -7.94 4.95
N ALA A 65 -7.61 -7.74 4.05
CA ALA A 65 -8.99 -8.19 4.24
C ALA A 65 -9.15 -9.71 3.99
N ALA A 66 -8.34 -10.28 3.09
CA ALA A 66 -8.42 -11.68 2.69
C ALA A 66 -8.12 -12.65 3.84
N ALA A 67 -8.72 -13.85 3.77
CA ALA A 67 -8.34 -14.95 4.65
C ALA A 67 -6.99 -15.53 4.21
N PRO A 68 -6.14 -16.01 5.14
CA PRO A 68 -4.90 -16.71 4.76
C PRO A 68 -5.23 -17.92 3.87
N GLY A 69 -4.64 -17.94 2.66
CA GLY A 69 -4.83 -19.00 1.66
C GLY A 69 -5.77 -18.67 0.49
N ASP A 70 -6.37 -17.48 0.46
CA ASP A 70 -7.28 -17.00 -0.60
C ASP A 70 -6.61 -16.03 -1.61
N ALA A 71 -5.28 -15.87 -1.55
CA ALA A 71 -4.50 -14.98 -2.43
C ALA A 71 -3.84 -15.75 -3.59
#